data_AF-A0A0C5XBD3-F1
#
_entry.id   AF-A0A0C5XBD3-F1
#
_cell.length_a   1.000
_cell.length_b   1.000
_cell.length_c   1.000
_cell.angle_alpha   90.00
_cell.angle_beta   90.00
_cell.angle_gamma   90.00
#
_symmetry.space_group_name_H-M   'P 1'
#
loop_
_entity.id
_entity.type
_entity.pdbx_description
1 polymer ?
#
loop_
_entity_poly.entity_id
_entity_poly.type
_entity_poly.pdbx_seq_one_letter_code
_entity_poly.pdbx_strand_id
1 'polypeptide(L)'
;MLGRAGVVRAFPRGLGTTHVAAFIGYPRNSKADPSNAFPTVKALIDGLVDAGVWPDDDSTHVIGPTYLRGNKCDPNTHTVRLVLTPQEIPW
;
A
#
# COMPACT_ATOMS: atom_id res chain seq x y z
N MET A 1 24.67 1.19 -8.97
CA MET A 1 23.56 0.99 -9.91
C MET A 1 22.45 1.96 -9.50
N LEU A 2 21.97 2.75 -10.47
CA LEU A 2 21.21 3.98 -10.29
C LEU A 2 19.93 3.78 -9.43
N GLY A 3 19.83 4.49 -8.30
CA GLY A 3 18.59 4.62 -7.56
C GLY A 3 17.56 5.34 -8.43
N ARG A 4 16.48 4.67 -8.79
CA ARG A 4 15.33 5.35 -9.40
C ARG A 4 14.75 6.29 -8.36
N ALA A 5 15.06 7.58 -8.49
CA ALA A 5 14.32 8.63 -7.80
C ALA A 5 12.84 8.45 -8.15
N GLY A 6 12.03 8.05 -7.18
CA GLY A 6 10.59 7.98 -7.34
C GLY A 6 10.10 9.39 -7.67
N VAL A 7 9.31 9.51 -8.74
CA VAL A 7 8.55 10.72 -9.00
C VAL A 7 7.55 10.86 -7.86
N VAL A 8 7.81 11.75 -6.90
CA VAL A 8 6.81 12.16 -5.93
C VAL A 8 5.89 13.13 -6.65
N ARG A 9 4.75 12.62 -7.14
CA ARG A 9 3.61 13.50 -7.41
C ARG A 9 2.99 13.90 -6.08
N ALA A 10 2.48 15.13 -5.99
CA ALA A 10 1.67 15.52 -4.85
C ALA A 10 0.57 14.48 -4.65
N PHE A 11 0.47 13.93 -3.44
CA PHE A 11 -0.62 13.02 -3.12
C PHE A 11 -1.94 13.81 -3.08
N PRO A 12 -3.05 13.22 -3.56
CA PRO A 12 -4.36 13.80 -3.33
C PRO A 12 -4.57 13.95 -1.82
N ARG A 13 -5.16 15.06 -1.39
CA ARG A 13 -5.47 15.32 0.02
C ARG A 13 -6.96 15.13 0.26
N GLY A 14 -7.30 14.61 1.44
CA GLY A 14 -8.70 14.46 1.86
C GLY A 14 -9.49 13.54 0.93
N LEU A 15 -8.92 12.40 0.55
CA LEU A 15 -9.69 11.35 -0.12
C LEU A 15 -10.85 10.91 0.78
N GLY A 16 -12.00 10.64 0.16
CA GLY A 16 -13.11 9.96 0.83
C GLY A 16 -12.77 8.49 1.11
N THR A 17 -13.76 7.72 1.54
CA THR A 17 -13.56 6.29 1.83
C THR A 17 -12.89 5.57 0.66
N THR A 18 -11.82 4.82 0.97
CA THR A 18 -10.92 4.25 -0.01
C THR A 18 -10.61 2.80 0.33
N HIS A 19 -10.73 1.91 -0.65
CA HIS A 19 -10.17 0.56 -0.52
C HIS A 19 -8.69 0.55 -0.84
N VAL A 20 -7.91 -0.13 0.01
CA VAL A 20 -6.47 -0.28 -0.14
C VAL A 20 -6.14 -1.72 -0.53
N ALA A 21 -5.49 -1.89 -1.68
CA ALA A 21 -4.88 -3.16 -2.06
C ALA A 21 -3.35 -3.06 -2.01
N ALA A 22 -2.72 -3.98 -1.28
CA ALA A 22 -1.27 -4.06 -1.13
C ALA A 22 -0.70 -5.25 -1.91
N PHE A 23 0.05 -4.98 -2.97
CA PHE A 23 0.74 -5.99 -3.76
C PHE A 23 2.17 -6.17 -3.25
N ILE A 24 2.50 -7.36 -2.77
CA ILE A 24 3.79 -7.67 -2.15
C ILE A 24 4.68 -8.45 -3.12
N GLY A 25 5.75 -7.82 -3.58
CA GLY A 25 6.77 -8.45 -4.40
C GLY A 25 7.84 -9.13 -3.54
N TYR A 26 8.20 -10.34 -3.92
CA TYR A 26 9.23 -11.15 -3.26
C TYR A 26 10.36 -11.46 -4.24
N PRO A 27 11.61 -11.56 -3.76
CA PRO A 27 12.76 -11.81 -4.64
C PRO A 27 12.80 -13.26 -5.12
N ARG A 28 12.11 -14.17 -4.42
CA ARG A 28 12.02 -15.60 -4.74
C ARG A 28 10.59 -15.97 -5.11
N ASN A 29 10.46 -16.93 -6.03
CA ASN A 29 9.19 -17.55 -6.41
C ASN A 29 8.76 -18.65 -5.42
N SER A 30 9.23 -18.59 -4.17
CA SER A 30 8.79 -19.50 -3.11
C SER A 30 7.37 -19.16 -2.66
N LYS A 31 6.75 -20.12 -1.96
CA LYS A 31 5.54 -19.85 -1.18
C LYS A 31 5.84 -18.73 -0.18
N ALA A 32 4.98 -17.73 -0.16
CA ALA A 32 5.04 -16.60 0.75
C ALA A 32 3.62 -16.08 0.91
N ASP A 33 3.25 -15.72 2.14
CA ASP A 33 1.98 -15.10 2.45
C ASP A 33 2.12 -13.56 2.36
N PRO A 34 1.42 -12.89 1.43
CA PRO A 34 1.37 -11.44 1.33
C PRO A 34 1.01 -10.73 2.64
N SER A 35 0.15 -11.34 3.49
CA SER A 35 -0.30 -10.72 4.74
C SER A 35 0.82 -10.55 5.78
N ASN A 36 1.93 -11.30 5.66
CA ASN A 36 3.10 -11.12 6.52
C ASN A 36 3.73 -9.73 6.39
N ALA A 37 3.45 -9.00 5.31
CA ALA A 37 3.89 -7.62 5.13
C ALA A 37 3.03 -6.60 5.91
N PHE A 38 2.05 -7.05 6.71
CA PHE A 38 1.14 -6.18 7.45
C PHE A 38 1.84 -5.06 8.24
N PRO A 39 2.88 -5.32 9.06
CA PRO A 39 3.53 -4.25 9.81
C PRO A 39 4.12 -3.16 8.90
N THR A 40 4.69 -3.55 7.77
CA THR A 40 5.24 -2.63 6.77
C THR A 40 4.14 -1.85 6.06
N VAL A 41 3.06 -2.52 5.67
CA VAL A 41 1.93 -1.87 4.99
C VAL A 41 1.22 -0.89 5.92
N LYS A 42 1.05 -1.23 7.20
CA LYS A 42 0.49 -0.32 8.21
C LYS A 42 1.34 0.94 8.34
N ALA A 43 2.66 0.81 8.48
CA ALA A 43 3.56 1.96 8.56
C ALA A 43 3.52 2.85 7.29
N LEU A 44 3.31 2.25 6.11
CA LEU A 44 3.12 3.02 4.88
C LEU A 44 1.79 3.79 4.87
N ILE A 45 0.71 3.17 5.38
CA ILE A 45 -0.59 3.83 5.51
C ILE A 45 -0.52 4.97 6.53
N ASP A 46 0.14 4.76 7.68
CA ASP A 46 0.39 5.81 8.68
C ASP A 46 1.10 7.02 8.04
N GLY A 47 2.13 6.77 7.23
CA GLY A 47 2.82 7.84 6.51
C GLY A 47 1.95 8.57 5.48
N LEU A 48 0.92 7.91 4.92
CA LEU A 48 -0.05 8.56 4.01
C LEU A 48 -1.06 9.42 4.79
N VAL A 49 -1.44 9.02 6.01
CA VAL A 49 -2.23 9.85 6.93
C VAL A 49 -1.43 11.10 7.32
N ASP A 50 -0.17 10.94 7.73
CA ASP A 50 0.73 12.06 8.04
C ASP A 50 0.90 13.03 6.86
N ALA A 51 0.89 12.49 5.63
CA ALA A 51 0.94 13.28 4.39
C ALA A 51 -0.39 13.96 4.01
N GLY A 52 -1.47 13.70 4.76
CA GLY A 52 -2.80 14.29 4.56
C GLY A 52 -3.62 13.65 3.45
N VAL A 53 -3.32 12.41 3.05
CA VAL A 53 -4.11 11.65 2.07
C VAL A 53 -5.51 11.38 2.61
N TRP A 54 -5.57 10.95 3.87
CA TRP A 54 -6.79 10.80 4.67
C TRP A 54 -6.60 11.54 6.00
N PRO A 55 -7.69 11.91 6.69
CA PRO A 55 -7.60 12.43 8.06
C PRO A 55 -7.21 11.38 9.09
N ASP A 56 -7.55 10.10 8.86
CA ASP A 56 -7.19 8.93 9.69
C ASP A 56 -7.20 7.65 8.82
N ASP A 57 -6.68 6.53 9.34
CA ASP A 57 -6.73 5.20 8.69
C ASP A 57 -7.79 4.26 9.28
N ASP A 58 -8.75 4.81 9.99
CA ASP A 58 -9.87 4.07 10.56
C ASP A 58 -10.77 3.42 9.48
N SER A 59 -11.71 2.58 9.92
CA SER A 59 -12.62 1.85 9.04
C SER A 59 -13.64 2.73 8.28
N THR A 60 -13.70 4.03 8.55
CA THR A 60 -14.55 4.98 7.80
C THR A 60 -13.80 5.62 6.63
N HIS A 61 -12.46 5.64 6.68
CA HIS A 61 -11.60 6.21 5.64
C HIS A 61 -10.89 5.14 4.81
N VAL A 62 -10.40 4.08 5.46
CA VAL A 62 -9.60 3.02 4.84
C VAL A 62 -10.31 1.69 4.99
N ILE A 63 -10.65 1.08 3.85
CA ILE A 63 -11.24 -0.26 3.78
C ILE A 63 -10.15 -1.26 3.36
N GLY A 64 -10.08 -2.38 4.08
CA GLY A 64 -9.03 -3.40 3.89
C GLY A 64 -7.90 -3.25 4.92
N PRO A 65 -6.61 -3.47 4.58
CA PRO A 65 -6.05 -3.69 3.23
C PRO A 65 -6.20 -5.12 2.71
N THR A 66 -6.45 -5.27 1.40
CA THR A 66 -6.36 -6.58 0.75
C THR A 66 -4.92 -6.88 0.38
N TYR A 67 -4.34 -7.94 0.95
CA TYR A 67 -2.98 -8.37 0.65
C TYR A 67 -2.94 -9.33 -0.54
N LEU A 68 -2.17 -8.96 -1.56
CA LEU A 68 -2.08 -9.67 -2.84
C LEU A 68 -0.63 -9.98 -3.18
N ARG A 69 -0.41 -11.09 -3.90
CA ARG A 69 0.92 -11.41 -4.44
C ARG A 69 1.26 -10.41 -5.55
N GLY A 70 2.36 -9.70 -5.39
CA GLY A 70 2.94 -8.83 -6.41
C GLY A 70 3.91 -9.56 -7.34
N ASN A 71 4.40 -8.83 -8.33
CA ASN A 71 5.44 -9.31 -9.25
C ASN A 71 6.74 -9.61 -8.50
N LYS A 72 7.54 -10.52 -9.04
CA LYS A 72 8.89 -10.79 -8.54
C LYS A 72 9.70 -9.49 -8.54
N CYS A 73 10.39 -9.20 -7.44
CA CYS A 73 11.30 -8.06 -7.32
C CYS A 73 12.77 -8.49 -7.41
N ASP A 74 13.67 -7.50 -7.38
CA ASP A 74 15.11 -7.73 -7.43
C ASP A 74 15.61 -8.49 -6.19
N PRO A 75 16.70 -9.26 -6.32
CA PRO A 75 17.31 -9.95 -5.18
C PRO A 75 17.55 -9.03 -3.98
N ASN A 76 17.38 -9.58 -2.77
CA ASN A 76 17.56 -8.88 -1.49
C ASN A 76 16.62 -7.68 -1.25
N THR A 77 15.55 -7.53 -2.04
CA THR A 77 14.52 -6.51 -1.84
C THR A 77 13.15 -7.14 -1.64
N HIS A 78 12.25 -6.40 -1.01
CA HIS A 78 10.81 -6.62 -1.10
C HIS A 78 10.18 -5.33 -1.64
N THR A 79 9.14 -5.46 -2.44
CA THR A 79 8.39 -4.30 -2.95
C THR A 79 6.98 -4.29 -2.39
N VAL A 80 6.50 -3.10 -2.08
CA VAL A 80 5.09 -2.86 -1.75
C VAL A 80 4.55 -1.90 -2.79
N ARG A 81 3.45 -2.28 -3.45
CA ARG A 81 2.67 -1.38 -4.30
C ARG A 81 1.28 -1.25 -3.70
N LEU A 82 0.97 -0.05 -3.22
CA LEU A 82 -0.36 0.32 -2.75
C LEU A 82 -1.18 0.81 -3.94
N VAL A 83 -2.40 0.31 -4.06
CA VAL A 83 -3.42 0.81 -5.00
C VAL A 83 -4.59 1.31 -4.17
N LEU A 84 -4.91 2.58 -4.37
CA LEU A 84 -5.97 3.29 -3.66
C LEU A 84 -7.15 3.45 -4.61
N THR A 85 -8.31 2.90 -4.26
CA THR A 85 -9.53 2.98 -5.08
C THR A 85 -10.62 3.67 -4.28
N PRO A 86 -11.13 4.85 -4.70
CA PRO A 86 -12.31 5.44 -4.08
C PRO A 86 -13.44 4.43 -4.04
N GLN A 87 -14.11 4.31 -2.90
CA GLN A 87 -15.18 3.36 -2.72
C GLN A 87 -16.34 4.01 -1.97
N GLU A 88 -17.54 3.83 -2.48
CA GLU A 88 -18.76 4.06 -1.71
C GLU A 88 -18.95 2.87 -0.76
N ILE A 89 -19.15 3.09 0.54
CA ILE A 89 -19.42 2.01 1.51
C ILE A 89 -20.84 1.47 1.23
N PRO A 90 -20.99 0.25 0.68
CA PRO A 90 -22.29 -0.31 0.32
C PRO A 90 -22.75 -1.42 1.28
N TRP A 91 -22.10 -1.60 2.43
CA TRP A 91 -22.44 -2.59 3.46
C TRP A 91 -22.74 -1.94 4.81
#